data_AF-A0A932ZQK4-F1
#
_entry.id   AF-A0A932ZQK4-F1
#
_cell.length_a   1.000
_cell.length_b   1.000
_cell.length_c   1.000
_cell.angle_alpha   90.00
_cell.angle_beta   90.00
_cell.angle_gamma   90.00
#
_symmetry.space_group_name_H-M   'P 1'
#
loop_
_entity.id
_entity.type
_entity.pdbx_description
1 polymer ?
#
loop_
_entity_poly.entity_id
_entity_poly.type
_entity_poly.pdbx_seq_one_letter_code
_entity_poly.pdbx_strand_id
1 'polypeptide(L)'
;MAQPWFHLTWDQVCRRAGGRRRYRRWQRVVSVDRQIRALRLVVERGGLHVRGVQAAVAREIGVHRSTVCRYVRSCLLPEDPHARRRTEAWRAILRMGRRPVGDVSRVGPSVGRDVRGAQ
;
A
#
# COMPACT_ATOMS: atom_id res chain seq x y z
N MET A 1 8.31 -40.34 12.38
CA MET A 1 9.16 -39.15 12.23
C MET A 1 8.32 -37.91 12.50
N ALA A 2 8.51 -37.26 13.65
CA ALA A 2 7.80 -36.02 13.98
C ALA A 2 8.37 -34.88 13.12
N GLN A 3 7.50 -34.10 12.47
CA GLN A 3 7.94 -33.05 11.58
C GLN A 3 8.44 -31.81 12.37
N PRO A 4 9.65 -31.28 12.11
CA PRO A 4 10.36 -30.34 13.00
C PRO A 4 9.82 -28.89 13.03
N TRP A 5 8.70 -28.61 12.37
CA TRP A 5 8.18 -27.24 12.21
C TRP A 5 7.09 -26.83 13.21
N PHE A 6 6.77 -27.66 14.21
CA PHE A 6 5.64 -27.46 15.14
C PHE A 6 6.00 -27.11 16.59
N HIS A 7 7.20 -26.60 16.89
CA HIS A 7 7.56 -26.17 18.26
C HIS A 7 7.16 -24.72 18.59
N LEU A 8 6.03 -24.25 18.08
CA LEU A 8 5.55 -22.90 18.36
C LEU A 8 4.51 -22.94 19.48
N THR A 9 4.82 -22.27 20.60
CA THR A 9 3.84 -22.11 21.67
C THR A 9 2.66 -21.27 21.19
N TRP A 10 1.49 -21.45 21.81
CA TRP A 10 0.28 -20.67 21.46
C TRP A 10 0.54 -19.15 21.55
N ASP A 11 1.33 -18.72 22.53
CA ASP A 11 1.78 -17.33 22.67
C ASP A 11 2.60 -16.84 21.48
N GLN A 12 3.52 -17.66 20.95
CA GLN A 12 4.29 -17.31 19.75
C GLN A 12 3.40 -17.21 18.51
N VAL A 13 2.39 -18.09 18.39
CA VAL A 13 1.38 -18.02 17.32
C VAL A 13 0.56 -16.74 17.43
N CYS A 14 0.07 -16.42 18.63
CA CYS A 14 -0.71 -15.22 18.92
C CYS A 14 0.09 -13.93 18.68
N ARG A 15 1.36 -13.87 19.12
CA ARG A 15 2.27 -12.73 18.86
C ARG A 15 2.54 -12.57 17.37
N ARG A 16 2.79 -13.66 16.62
CA ARG A 16 2.94 -13.60 15.16
C ARG A 16 1.66 -13.17 14.46
N ALA A 17 0.49 -13.66 14.89
CA ALA A 17 -0.78 -13.23 14.36
C ALA A 17 -1.02 -11.73 14.62
N GLY A 18 -0.72 -11.25 15.82
CA GLY A 18 -0.76 -9.83 16.17
C GLY A 18 0.22 -8.99 15.34
N GLY A 19 1.45 -9.47 15.14
CA GLY A 19 2.45 -8.84 14.26
C GLY A 19 1.96 -8.74 12.81
N ARG A 20 1.48 -9.85 12.23
CA ARG A 20 0.91 -9.89 10.88
C ARG A 20 -0.28 -8.94 10.73
N ARG A 21 -1.17 -8.89 11.73
CA ARG A 21 -2.31 -7.95 11.73
C ARG A 21 -1.83 -6.50 11.71
N ARG A 22 -0.86 -6.13 12.56
CA ARG A 22 -0.27 -4.78 12.60
C ARG A 22 0.43 -4.42 11.29
N TYR A 23 1.27 -5.31 10.77
CA TYR A 23 1.96 -5.11 9.50
C TYR A 23 0.99 -4.97 8.32
N ARG A 24 -0.01 -5.85 8.23
CA ARG A 24 -1.09 -5.74 7.21
C ARG A 24 -1.88 -4.44 7.36
N ARG A 25 -2.14 -4.00 8.59
CA ARG A 25 -2.78 -2.71 8.84
C ARG A 25 -1.93 -1.57 8.31
N TRP A 26 -0.63 -1.54 8.62
CA TRP A 26 0.32 -0.56 8.10
C TRP A 26 0.37 -0.54 6.57
N GLN A 27 0.51 -1.71 5.94
CA GLN A 27 0.51 -1.85 4.47
C GLN A 27 -0.76 -1.32 3.82
N ARG A 28 -1.93 -1.50 4.46
CA ARG A 28 -3.18 -0.90 4.00
C ARG A 28 -3.12 0.62 4.05
N VAL A 29 -2.56 1.22 5.11
CA VAL A 29 -2.40 2.68 5.22
C VAL A 29 -1.57 3.23 4.08
N VAL A 30 -0.39 2.64 3.85
CA VAL A 30 0.53 3.03 2.78
C VAL A 30 -0.16 2.92 1.41
N SER A 31 -0.94 1.86 1.20
CA SER A 31 -1.68 1.70 -0.06
C SER A 31 -2.74 2.79 -0.27
N VAL A 32 -3.45 3.21 0.78
CA VAL A 32 -4.45 4.29 0.66
C VAL A 32 -3.76 5.63 0.42
N ASP A 33 -2.66 5.89 1.10
CA ASP A 33 -1.86 7.11 0.90
C ASP A 33 -1.39 7.24 -0.56
N ARG A 34 -0.80 6.17 -1.12
CA ARG A 34 -0.40 6.10 -2.55
C ARG A 34 -1.57 6.32 -3.49
N GLN A 35 -2.74 5.79 -3.16
CA GLN A 35 -3.96 5.96 -3.95
C GLN A 35 -4.45 7.42 -3.93
N ILE A 36 -4.47 8.06 -2.77
CA ILE A 36 -4.84 9.49 -2.63
C ILE A 36 -3.85 10.34 -3.43
N ARG A 37 -2.55 10.06 -3.33
CA ARG A 37 -1.52 10.78 -4.09
C ARG A 37 -1.68 10.60 -5.59
N ALA A 38 -1.99 9.40 -6.06
CA ALA A 38 -2.30 9.14 -7.47
C ALA A 38 -3.48 9.97 -7.97
N LEU A 39 -4.55 10.05 -7.19
CA LEU A 39 -5.72 10.84 -7.57
C LEU A 39 -5.43 12.34 -7.60
N ARG A 40 -4.71 12.85 -6.61
CA ARG A 40 -4.28 14.26 -6.59
C ARG A 40 -3.47 14.60 -7.84
N LEU A 41 -2.44 13.81 -8.16
CA LEU A 41 -1.60 14.03 -9.33
C LEU A 41 -2.35 13.88 -10.66
N VAL A 42 -3.34 12.97 -10.73
CA VAL A 42 -4.21 12.85 -11.89
C VAL A 42 -5.03 14.13 -12.08
N VAL A 43 -5.64 14.65 -11.02
CA VAL A 43 -6.45 15.89 -11.07
C VAL A 43 -5.57 17.10 -11.42
N GLU A 44 -4.43 17.26 -10.75
CA GLU A 44 -3.47 18.36 -10.99
C GLU A 44 -2.95 18.38 -12.43
N ARG A 45 -2.87 17.23 -13.09
CA ARG A 45 -2.38 17.10 -14.48
C ARG A 45 -3.48 17.14 -15.54
N GLY A 46 -4.68 17.56 -15.17
CA GLY A 46 -5.80 17.69 -16.11
C GLY A 46 -6.59 16.41 -16.34
N GLY A 47 -6.38 15.36 -15.54
CA GLY A 47 -7.19 14.14 -15.55
C GLY A 47 -6.66 13.00 -16.43
N LEU A 48 -7.41 11.89 -16.46
CA LEU A 48 -7.01 10.67 -17.18
C LEU A 48 -7.17 10.72 -18.70
N HIS A 49 -7.94 11.69 -19.22
CA HIS A 49 -8.14 11.85 -20.66
C HIS A 49 -6.91 12.47 -21.35
N VAL A 50 -6.04 13.13 -20.57
CA VAL A 50 -4.80 13.71 -21.08
C VAL A 50 -3.78 12.60 -21.34
N ARG A 51 -3.29 12.55 -22.58
CA ARG A 51 -2.30 11.56 -23.01
C ARG A 51 -1.04 11.66 -22.14
N GLY A 52 -0.58 10.52 -21.63
CA GLY A 52 0.68 10.42 -20.87
C GLY A 52 0.58 10.69 -19.37
N VAL A 53 -0.55 11.21 -18.85
CA VAL A 53 -0.74 11.46 -17.41
C VAL A 53 -0.58 10.19 -16.60
N GLN A 54 -1.17 9.07 -17.02
CA GLN A 54 -1.03 7.79 -16.32
C GLN A 54 0.43 7.36 -16.17
N ALA A 55 1.23 7.50 -17.24
CA ALA A 55 2.64 7.14 -17.23
C ALA A 55 3.48 8.10 -16.38
N ALA A 56 3.14 9.40 -16.38
CA ALA A 56 3.80 10.38 -15.53
C ALA A 56 3.48 10.14 -14.04
N VAL A 57 2.23 9.86 -13.70
CA VAL A 57 1.78 9.56 -12.32
C VAL A 57 2.40 8.25 -11.83
N ALA A 58 2.45 7.23 -12.69
CA ALA A 58 3.08 5.94 -12.39
C ALA A 58 4.57 6.11 -12.03
N ARG A 59 5.31 6.90 -12.81
CA ARG A 59 6.73 7.20 -12.56
C ARG A 59 6.94 7.93 -11.23
N GLU A 60 6.10 8.92 -10.94
CA GLU A 60 6.26 9.72 -9.72
C GLU A 60 5.96 8.95 -8.44
N ILE A 61 4.97 8.06 -8.47
CA ILE A 61 4.59 7.26 -7.30
C ILE A 61 5.45 5.99 -7.19
N GLY A 62 6.19 5.64 -8.24
CA GLY A 62 6.99 4.41 -8.29
C GLY A 62 6.13 3.15 -8.40
N VAL A 63 5.06 3.19 -9.20
CA VAL A 63 4.16 2.04 -9.42
C VAL A 63 3.96 1.80 -10.91
N HIS A 64 3.45 0.61 -11.27
CA HIS A 64 3.08 0.33 -12.66
C HIS A 64 1.80 1.08 -13.06
N ARG A 65 1.67 1.45 -14.34
CA ARG A 65 0.50 2.15 -14.92
C ARG A 65 -0.85 1.47 -14.60
N SER A 66 -0.88 0.13 -14.61
CA SER A 66 -2.11 -0.62 -14.28
C SER A 66 -2.54 -0.44 -12.82
N THR A 67 -1.59 -0.20 -11.91
CA THR A 67 -1.88 0.12 -10.50
C THR A 67 -2.56 1.48 -10.39
N VAL A 68 -2.12 2.47 -11.18
CA VAL A 68 -2.77 3.80 -11.24
C VAL A 68 -4.22 3.66 -11.71
N CYS A 69 -4.46 2.89 -12.78
CA CYS A 69 -5.82 2.62 -13.25
C CYS A 69 -6.68 1.92 -12.18
N ARG A 70 -6.11 0.94 -11.46
CA ARG A 70 -6.80 0.26 -10.36
C ARG A 70 -7.16 1.22 -9.23
N TYR A 71 -6.25 2.12 -8.86
CA TYR A 71 -6.47 3.15 -7.85
C TYR A 71 -7.62 4.09 -8.23
N VAL A 72 -7.59 4.61 -9.45
CA VAL A 72 -8.64 5.52 -9.94
C VAL A 72 -9.98 4.80 -10.02
N ARG A 73 -10.02 3.59 -10.58
CA ARG A 73 -11.23 2.77 -10.63
C ARG A 73 -11.82 2.53 -9.23
N SER A 74 -10.98 2.21 -8.26
CA SER A 74 -11.45 2.01 -6.88
C SER A 74 -11.85 3.28 -6.15
N CYS A 75 -11.63 4.48 -6.70
CA CYS A 75 -12.16 5.70 -6.12
C CYS A 75 -13.40 6.22 -6.84
N LEU A 76 -13.52 5.97 -8.14
CA LEU A 76 -14.66 6.41 -8.94
C LEU A 76 -15.86 5.46 -8.86
N LEU A 77 -15.64 4.18 -8.53
CA LEU A 77 -16.73 3.20 -8.42
C LEU A 77 -17.13 3.01 -6.94
N PRO A 78 -18.30 3.53 -6.51
CA PRO A 78 -18.77 3.43 -5.12
C PRO A 78 -19.06 1.99 -4.68
N GLU A 79 -19.33 1.10 -5.65
CA GLU A 79 -19.59 -0.33 -5.45
C GLU A 79 -18.33 -1.17 -5.22
N ASP A 80 -17.14 -0.58 -5.05
CA ASP A 80 -15.96 -1.34 -4.65
C ASP A 80 -15.94 -1.52 -3.11
N PRO A 81 -16.30 -2.70 -2.55
CA PRO A 81 -16.25 -2.95 -1.12
C PRO A 81 -14.83 -2.85 -0.55
N HIS A 82 -13.79 -2.84 -1.40
CA HIS A 82 -12.43 -2.55 -0.98
C HIS A 82 -12.16 -1.04 -0.86
N ALA A 83 -12.86 -0.18 -1.60
CA ALA A 83 -12.75 1.28 -1.51
C ALA A 83 -13.30 1.79 -0.18
N ARG A 84 -14.52 1.36 0.19
CA ARG A 84 -15.17 1.74 1.46
C ARG A 84 -14.34 1.33 2.67
N ARG A 85 -13.85 0.08 2.70
CA ARG A 85 -12.98 -0.43 3.77
C ARG A 85 -11.63 0.30 3.86
N ARG A 86 -11.08 0.76 2.74
CA ARG A 86 -9.84 1.57 2.69
C ARG A 86 -10.06 2.96 3.27
N THR A 87 -11.15 3.63 2.89
CA THR A 87 -11.53 4.95 3.42
C THR A 87 -11.82 4.91 4.92
N GLU A 88 -12.57 3.90 5.38
CA GLU A 88 -12.85 3.71 6.82
C GLU A 88 -11.57 3.42 7.62
N ALA A 89 -10.66 2.60 7.08
CA ALA A 89 -9.37 2.36 7.70
C ALA A 89 -8.54 3.64 7.85
N TRP A 90 -8.52 4.50 6.83
CA TRP A 90 -7.81 5.78 6.86
C TRP A 90 -8.42 6.75 7.87
N ARG A 91 -9.76 6.88 7.87
CA ARG A 91 -10.49 7.68 8.88
C ARG A 91 -10.19 7.17 10.30
N ALA A 92 -10.14 5.86 10.51
CA ALA A 92 -9.78 5.28 11.80
C ALA A 92 -8.33 5.62 12.22
N ILE A 93 -7.40 5.75 11.28
CA ILE A 93 -6.01 6.13 11.57
C ILE A 93 -5.87 7.60 11.94
N LEU A 94 -6.55 8.48 11.19
CA LEU A 94 -6.64 9.89 11.54
C LEU A 94 -7.23 10.11 12.92
N ARG A 95 -8.31 9.38 13.26
CA ARG A 95 -8.96 9.43 14.59
C ARG A 95 -8.05 8.98 15.74
N MET A 96 -7.07 8.12 15.48
CA MET A 96 -6.10 7.69 16.50
C MET A 96 -4.98 8.71 16.75
N GLY A 97 -5.01 9.89 16.13
CA GLY A 97 -3.98 10.93 16.29
C GLY A 97 -2.59 10.55 15.78
N ARG A 98 -2.46 9.36 15.16
CA ARG A 98 -1.21 8.91 14.55
C ARG A 98 -1.12 9.52 13.16
N ARG A 99 -0.42 10.66 13.04
CA ARG A 99 0.11 11.07 11.72
C ARG A 99 0.94 9.90 11.18
N PRO A 100 0.73 9.44 9.93
CA PRO A 100 1.68 8.53 9.31
C PRO A 100 3.05 9.20 9.39
N VAL A 101 3.95 8.59 10.16
CA VAL A 101 5.28 9.13 10.42
C VAL A 101 6.01 9.18 9.09
N GLY A 102 6.36 10.39 8.68
CA GLY A 102 7.14 10.65 7.49
C GLY A 102 6.30 10.63 6.21
N ASP A 103 6.66 11.54 5.32
CA ASP A 103 6.37 11.47 3.91
C ASP A 103 6.63 10.03 3.40
N VAL A 104 5.56 9.26 3.19
CA VAL A 104 5.62 7.85 2.78
C VAL A 104 6.27 7.71 1.40
N SER A 105 6.48 8.82 0.69
CA SER A 105 7.24 8.89 -0.55
C SER A 105 8.74 8.70 -0.38
N ARG A 106 9.30 8.90 0.82
CA ARG A 106 10.71 8.60 1.13
C ARG A 106 10.96 7.14 1.49
N VAL A 107 9.91 6.36 1.75
CA VAL A 107 10.03 4.90 1.94
C VAL A 107 9.91 4.22 0.58
N GLY A 108 10.87 4.51 -0.29
CA GLY A 108 11.14 3.69 -1.47
C GLY A 108 11.61 2.29 -1.05
N PRO A 109 11.47 1.27 -1.91
CA PRO A 109 11.94 -0.06 -1.59
C PRO A 109 13.48 -0.08 -1.57
N SER A 110 14.09 0.05 -0.40
CA SER A 110 15.49 -0.33 -0.17
C SER A 110 15.63 -1.86 0.03
N VAL A 111 14.87 -2.66 -0.74
CA VAL A 111 14.91 -4.12 -0.66
C VAL A 111 15.36 -4.68 -2.00
N GLY A 112 16.67 -4.93 -2.08
CA GLY A 112 17.23 -6.10 -2.75
C GLY A 112 17.36 -6.03 -4.27
N ARG A 113 18.31 -5.24 -4.77
CA ARG A 113 18.99 -5.54 -6.03
C ARG A 113 20.47 -5.69 -5.71
N ASP A 114 20.85 -6.88 -5.24
CA ASP A 114 22.24 -7.41 -5.24
C ASP A 114 22.25 -8.83 -4.67
N VAL A 115 21.90 -9.83 -5.49
CA VAL A 115 22.43 -11.19 -5.36
C VAL A 115 22.40 -11.85 -6.74
N ARG A 116 23.26 -11.42 -7.67
CA ARG A 116 23.68 -12.22 -8.83
C ARG A 116 25.02 -11.67 -9.32
N GLY A 117 26.10 -12.29 -8.87
CA GLY A 117 27.46 -11.92 -9.24
C GLY A 117 28.52 -12.54 -8.33
N ALA A 118 28.45 -13.84 -8.09
CA ALA A 118 29.55 -14.63 -7.53
C ALA A 118 29.33 -16.10 -7.88
N GLN A 119 29.72 -16.45 -9.10
CA GLN A 119 30.40 -17.68 -9.53
C GLN A 119 30.43 -17.71 -11.06
#